data_AF-A0A0E9WH30-F1
#
_entry.id   AF-A0A0E9WH30-F1
#
_cell.length_a   1.000
_cell.length_b   1.000
_cell.length_c   1.000
_cell.angle_alpha   90.00
_cell.angle_beta   90.00
_cell.angle_gamma   90.00
#
_symmetry.space_group_name_H-M   'P 1'
#
loop_
_entity.id
_entity.type
_entity.pdbx_description
1 polymer ?
#
loop_
_entity_poly.entity_id
_entity_poly.type
_entity_poly.pdbx_seq_one_letter_code
_entity_poly.pdbx_strand_id
1 'polypeptide(L)'
;MGKKGDLRDFERGTVVGARRAGLSISETADLQGFSRTTISRVYREWSKKEKISSERQFSGQKCLVDGRGQRRRARLVRADRKATITQITTRYNRGIQKSISERTTCRTLKQMGYSSRRPHPVLAST
;
A
#
# COMPACT_ATOMS: atom_id res chain seq x y z
N MET A 1 -25.04 -2.73 -9.80
CA MET A 1 -24.28 -3.99 -9.57
C MET A 1 -23.06 -3.69 -8.72
N GLY A 2 -23.02 -4.25 -7.51
CA GLY A 2 -21.93 -4.01 -6.55
C GLY A 2 -20.58 -4.45 -7.10
N LYS A 3 -19.54 -3.64 -6.89
CA LYS A 3 -18.17 -3.98 -7.28
C LYS A 3 -17.70 -5.16 -6.41
N LYS A 4 -17.86 -6.40 -6.89
CA LYS A 4 -17.14 -7.55 -6.31
C LYS A 4 -15.64 -7.22 -6.36
N GLY A 5 -14.93 -7.49 -5.26
CA GLY A 5 -13.48 -7.33 -5.19
C GLY A 5 -12.76 -8.11 -6.30
N ASP A 6 -11.48 -7.84 -6.49
CA ASP A 6 -10.66 -8.59 -7.45
C ASP A 6 -10.73 -10.09 -7.16
N LEU A 7 -10.80 -10.94 -8.20
CA LEU A 7 -10.79 -12.39 -8.02
C LEU A 7 -9.52 -12.83 -7.30
N ARG A 8 -9.67 -13.83 -6.43
CA ARG A 8 -8.53 -14.51 -5.81
C ARG A 8 -7.74 -15.29 -6.85
N ASP A 9 -6.47 -15.54 -6.57
CA ASP A 9 -5.58 -16.26 -7.48
C ASP A 9 -6.08 -17.68 -7.78
N PHE A 10 -6.72 -18.34 -6.81
CA PHE A 10 -7.39 -19.62 -7.01
C PHE A 10 -8.51 -19.52 -8.06
N GLU A 11 -9.44 -18.58 -7.90
CA GLU A 11 -10.57 -18.37 -8.83
C GLU A 11 -10.06 -18.01 -10.24
N ARG A 12 -9.00 -17.20 -10.34
CA ARG A 12 -8.33 -16.89 -11.60
C ARG A 12 -7.74 -18.14 -12.25
N GLY A 13 -7.12 -19.02 -11.45
CA GLY A 13 -6.59 -20.30 -11.90
C GLY A 13 -7.69 -21.20 -12.46
N THR A 14 -8.85 -21.26 -11.79
CA THR A 14 -9.99 -22.05 -12.26
C THR A 14 -10.55 -21.51 -13.58
N VAL A 15 -10.64 -20.19 -13.74
CA VAL A 15 -11.05 -19.56 -15.02
C VAL A 15 -10.09 -19.89 -16.16
N VAL A 16 -8.78 -19.82 -15.92
CA VAL A 16 -7.78 -20.18 -16.93
C VAL A 16 -7.87 -21.68 -17.27
N GLY A 17 -8.02 -22.54 -16.26
CA GLY A 17 -8.18 -23.99 -16.44
C GLY A 17 -9.39 -24.34 -17.30
N ALA A 18 -10.56 -23.77 -16.99
CA ALA A 18 -11.79 -23.99 -17.76
C ALA A 18 -11.63 -23.57 -19.24
N ARG A 19 -10.99 -22.41 -19.49
CA ARG A 19 -10.74 -21.95 -20.86
C ARG A 19 -9.75 -22.83 -21.62
N ARG A 20 -8.72 -23.37 -20.95
CA ARG A 20 -7.78 -24.33 -21.55
C ARG A 20 -8.44 -25.70 -21.83
N ALA A 21 -9.47 -26.07 -21.07
CA ALA A 21 -10.28 -27.25 -21.31
C ALA A 21 -11.31 -27.08 -22.45
N GLY A 22 -11.36 -25.92 -23.11
CA GLY A 22 -12.23 -25.67 -24.26
C GLY A 22 -13.60 -25.08 -23.93
N LEU A 23 -13.93 -24.86 -22.66
CA LEU A 23 -15.21 -24.24 -22.25
C LEU A 23 -15.31 -22.80 -22.76
N SER A 24 -16.48 -22.40 -23.25
CA SER A 24 -16.75 -21.03 -23.69
C SER A 24 -16.74 -20.03 -22.52
N ILE A 25 -16.69 -18.73 -22.87
CA ILE A 25 -16.73 -17.64 -21.88
C ILE A 25 -18.05 -17.64 -21.11
N SER A 26 -19.15 -17.96 -21.79
CA SER A 26 -20.48 -18.03 -21.20
C SER A 26 -20.58 -19.20 -20.21
N GLU A 27 -20.17 -20.40 -20.61
CA GLU A 27 -20.20 -21.58 -19.74
C GLU A 27 -19.30 -21.41 -18.51
N THR A 28 -18.12 -20.80 -18.69
CA THR A 28 -17.21 -20.52 -17.57
C THR A 28 -17.81 -19.48 -16.61
N ALA A 29 -18.51 -18.47 -17.14
CA ALA A 29 -19.18 -17.44 -16.35
C ALA A 29 -20.32 -18.03 -15.50
N ASP A 30 -21.12 -18.91 -16.12
CA ASP A 30 -22.24 -19.58 -15.46
C ASP A 30 -21.74 -20.56 -14.39
N LEU A 31 -20.69 -21.33 -14.68
CA LEU A 31 -20.07 -22.27 -13.73
C LEU A 31 -19.45 -21.57 -12.51
N GLN A 32 -18.78 -20.43 -12.72
CA GLN A 32 -18.06 -19.72 -11.66
C GLN A 32 -18.90 -18.62 -10.98
N GLY A 33 -20.10 -18.33 -11.47
CA GLY A 33 -20.95 -17.25 -10.95
C GLY A 33 -20.32 -15.85 -11.09
N PHE A 34 -19.47 -15.66 -12.10
CA PHE A 34 -18.85 -14.36 -12.43
C PHE A 34 -19.41 -13.82 -13.74
N SER A 35 -19.32 -12.50 -13.93
CA SER A 35 -19.76 -11.91 -15.19
C SER A 35 -18.86 -12.34 -16.36
N ARG A 36 -19.43 -12.45 -17.57
CA ARG A 36 -18.68 -12.74 -18.80
C ARG A 36 -17.52 -11.75 -19.02
N THR A 37 -17.70 -10.47 -18.67
CA THR A 37 -16.65 -9.45 -18.79
C THR A 37 -15.48 -9.69 -17.83
N THR A 38 -15.77 -10.17 -16.62
CA THR A 38 -14.77 -10.62 -15.64
C THR A 38 -13.94 -11.78 -16.18
N ILE A 39 -14.60 -12.82 -16.68
CA ILE A 39 -13.96 -14.00 -17.28
C ILE A 39 -13.07 -13.59 -18.47
N SER A 40 -13.61 -12.82 -19.41
CA SER A 40 -12.87 -12.31 -20.56
C SER A 40 -11.64 -11.52 -20.13
N ARG A 41 -11.75 -10.68 -19.11
CA ARG A 41 -10.62 -9.88 -18.60
C ARG A 41 -9.53 -10.75 -17.99
N VAL A 42 -9.88 -11.71 -17.15
CA VAL A 42 -8.92 -12.63 -16.53
C VAL A 42 -8.17 -13.43 -17.60
N TYR A 43 -8.91 -14.00 -18.56
CA TYR A 43 -8.29 -14.78 -19.64
C TYR A 43 -7.35 -13.94 -20.51
N ARG A 44 -7.73 -12.69 -20.81
CA ARG A 44 -6.86 -11.75 -21.56
C ARG A 44 -5.61 -11.35 -20.80
N GLU A 45 -5.72 -11.08 -19.49
CA GLU A 45 -4.57 -10.75 -18.65
C GLU A 45 -3.61 -11.94 -18.56
N TRP A 46 -4.14 -13.16 -18.39
CA TRP A 46 -3.34 -14.37 -18.41
C TRP A 46 -2.67 -14.59 -19.77
N SER A 47 -3.41 -14.50 -20.88
CA SER A 47 -2.84 -14.69 -22.22
C SER A 47 -1.72 -13.71 -22.57
N LYS A 48 -1.71 -12.52 -21.97
CA LYS A 48 -0.66 -11.51 -22.19
C LYS A 48 0.56 -11.67 -21.30
N LYS A 49 0.40 -12.21 -20.08
CA LYS A 49 1.43 -12.22 -19.04
C LYS A 49 1.87 -13.63 -18.63
N GLU A 50 1.13 -14.65 -19.06
CA GLU A 50 1.18 -16.06 -18.64
C GLU A 50 1.12 -16.29 -17.12
N LYS A 51 0.76 -15.25 -16.35
CA LYS A 51 0.64 -15.30 -14.89
C LYS A 51 -0.83 -15.30 -14.47
N ILE A 52 -1.13 -16.17 -13.51
CA ILE A 52 -2.47 -16.28 -12.90
C ILE A 52 -2.67 -15.17 -11.85
N SER A 53 -1.59 -14.80 -11.14
CA SER A 53 -1.67 -13.84 -10.05
C SER A 53 -1.97 -12.42 -10.54
N SER A 54 -2.69 -11.66 -9.72
CA SER A 54 -2.88 -10.24 -9.97
C SER A 54 -1.63 -9.49 -9.48
N GLU A 55 -0.85 -8.94 -10.40
CA GLU A 55 0.41 -8.23 -10.11
C GLU A 55 0.18 -6.83 -9.50
N ARG A 56 -0.90 -6.65 -8.73
CA ARG A 56 -1.23 -5.42 -8.02
C ARG A 56 -0.39 -5.20 -6.76
N GLN A 57 0.72 -5.94 -6.63
CA GLN A 57 1.64 -5.91 -5.50
C GLN A 57 2.30 -4.52 -5.30
N PHE A 58 2.41 -3.70 -6.37
CA PHE A 58 3.15 -2.44 -6.34
C PHE A 58 2.37 -1.19 -6.78
N SER A 59 1.04 -1.22 -6.80
CA SER A 59 0.27 0.02 -6.98
C SER A 59 0.13 0.77 -5.65
N GLY A 60 1.26 1.26 -5.12
CA GLY A 60 1.31 2.17 -3.98
C GLY A 60 1.61 3.60 -4.45
N GLN A 61 1.01 4.59 -3.78
CA GLN A 61 1.42 5.99 -3.92
C GLN A 61 2.90 6.10 -3.52
N LYS A 62 3.75 6.61 -4.42
CA LYS A 62 5.17 6.82 -4.14
C LYS A 62 5.30 7.68 -2.88
N CYS A 63 6.03 7.18 -1.87
CA CYS A 63 6.28 7.96 -0.66
C CYS A 63 7.06 9.23 -1.04
N LEU A 64 6.56 10.40 -0.62
CA LEU A 64 7.23 11.69 -0.85
C LEU A 64 8.63 11.73 -0.19
N VAL A 65 8.83 10.90 0.83
CA VAL A 65 10.11 10.72 1.52
C VAL A 65 10.73 9.41 1.05
N ASP A 66 11.84 9.50 0.32
CA ASP A 66 12.63 8.34 -0.10
C ASP A 66 13.40 7.71 1.07
N GLY A 67 14.04 6.56 0.86
CA GLY A 67 14.80 5.88 1.91
C GLY A 67 15.96 6.72 2.48
N ARG A 68 16.49 7.68 1.72
CA ARG A 68 17.51 8.65 2.21
C ARG A 68 16.88 9.71 3.10
N GLY A 69 15.73 10.25 2.71
CA GLY A 69 14.92 11.15 3.50
C GLY A 69 14.52 10.53 4.83
N GLN A 70 14.09 9.26 4.84
CA GLN A 70 13.79 8.52 6.07
C GLN A 70 15.02 8.42 6.98
N ARG A 71 16.21 8.10 6.44
CA ARG A 71 17.47 8.04 7.21
C ARG A 71 17.87 9.39 7.79
N ARG A 72 17.83 10.47 6.99
CA ARG A 72 18.12 11.84 7.47
C ARG A 72 17.19 12.19 8.63
N ARG A 73 15.94 11.81 8.51
CA ARG A 73 14.92 12.08 9.52
C ARG A 73 15.10 11.28 10.80
N ALA A 74 15.49 10.01 10.72
CA ALA A 74 15.88 9.23 11.90
C ALA A 74 17.02 9.90 12.66
N ARG A 75 18.02 10.47 11.96
CA ARG A 75 19.13 11.21 12.59
C ARG A 75 18.65 12.44 13.34
N LEU A 76 17.73 13.22 12.75
CA LEU A 76 17.16 14.41 13.40
C LEU A 76 16.43 14.04 14.71
N VAL A 77 15.64 12.97 14.70
CA VAL A 77 14.91 12.50 15.89
C VAL A 77 15.86 11.93 16.95
N ARG A 78 16.93 11.24 16.54
CA ARG A 78 17.94 10.72 17.47
C ARG A 78 18.73 11.85 18.13
N ALA A 79 19.05 12.89 17.38
CA ALA A 79 19.77 14.07 17.89
C ALA A 79 18.93 14.89 18.87
N ASP A 80 17.61 14.95 18.66
CA ASP A 80 16.70 15.66 19.56
C ASP A 80 15.42 14.85 19.76
N ARG A 81 15.44 13.99 20.79
CA ARG A 81 14.35 13.06 21.09
C ARG A 81 13.09 13.76 21.60
N LYS A 82 13.19 15.02 22.06
CA LYS A 82 12.06 15.83 22.55
C LYS A 82 11.55 16.83 21.51
N ALA A 83 12.15 16.87 20.32
CA ALA A 83 11.74 17.78 19.26
C ALA A 83 10.27 17.59 18.85
N THR A 84 9.57 18.71 18.70
CA THR A 84 8.19 18.74 18.21
C THR A 84 8.13 18.46 16.71
N ILE A 85 7.00 17.96 16.19
CA ILE A 85 6.79 17.69 14.76
C ILE A 85 7.20 18.89 13.89
N THR A 86 6.76 20.10 14.24
CA THR A 86 7.11 21.35 13.55
C THR A 86 8.62 21.59 13.49
N GLN A 87 9.33 21.41 14.60
CA GLN A 87 10.79 21.58 14.66
C GLN A 87 11.50 20.56 13.76
N ILE A 88 11.03 19.30 13.75
CA ILE A 88 11.57 18.25 12.89
C ILE A 88 11.31 18.58 11.41
N THR A 89 10.11 19.05 11.06
CA THR A 89 9.75 19.45 9.69
C THR A 89 10.62 20.60 9.21
N THR A 90 10.76 21.67 10.00
CA THR A 90 11.57 22.84 9.63
C THR A 90 13.04 22.47 9.44
N ARG A 91 13.61 21.68 10.35
CA ARG A 91 15.01 21.21 10.22
C ARG A 91 15.21 20.26 9.04
N TYR A 92 14.22 19.44 8.73
CA TYR A 92 14.26 18.54 7.58
C TYR A 92 14.20 19.32 6.26
N ASN A 93 13.30 20.31 6.16
CA ASN A 93 13.12 21.11 4.96
C ASN A 93 14.29 22.05 4.66
N ARG A 94 15.19 22.31 5.63
CA ARG A 94 16.40 23.10 5.41
C ARG A 94 17.25 22.48 4.29
N GLY A 95 17.40 23.23 3.20
CA GLY A 95 18.20 22.84 2.02
C GLY A 95 17.56 21.78 1.10
N ILE A 96 16.26 21.51 1.22
CA ILE A 96 15.55 20.60 0.31
C ILE A 96 14.74 21.41 -0.71
N GLN A 97 14.85 21.04 -2.00
CA GLN A 97 14.09 21.63 -3.11
C GLN A 97 12.56 21.40 -3.00
N LYS A 98 12.14 20.24 -2.52
CA LYS A 98 10.73 19.89 -2.24
C LYS A 98 10.50 19.78 -0.74
N SER A 99 9.92 20.83 -0.15
CA SER A 99 9.54 20.82 1.26
C SER A 99 8.41 19.82 1.52
N ILE A 100 8.38 19.26 2.74
CA ILE A 100 7.32 18.38 3.20
C ILE A 100 6.45 19.07 4.24
N SER A 101 5.17 18.71 4.29
CA SER A 101 4.25 19.17 5.33
C SER A 101 4.49 18.45 6.66
N GLU A 102 3.98 19.03 7.74
CA GLU A 102 3.95 18.39 9.06
C GLU A 102 3.15 17.07 9.05
N ARG A 103 2.14 16.96 8.19
CA ARG A 103 1.32 15.74 8.06
C ARG A 103 2.12 14.59 7.45
N THR A 104 2.87 14.87 6.38
CA THR A 104 3.84 13.91 5.82
C THR A 104 4.90 13.58 6.86
N THR A 105 5.31 14.59 7.63
CA THR A 105 6.20 14.41 8.77
C THR A 105 5.58 13.34 9.70
N CYS A 106 4.48 13.63 10.39
CA CYS A 106 3.83 12.68 11.30
C CYS A 106 3.66 11.25 10.72
N ARG A 107 3.20 11.10 9.47
CA ARG A 107 3.02 9.79 8.82
C ARG A 107 4.31 8.97 8.73
N THR A 108 5.41 9.53 8.24
CA THR A 108 6.65 8.75 8.12
C THR A 108 7.23 8.38 9.49
N LEU A 109 7.08 9.22 10.53
CA LEU A 109 7.55 8.86 11.88
C LEU A 109 6.78 7.67 12.44
N LYS A 110 5.46 7.65 12.26
CA LYS A 110 4.63 6.49 12.63
C LYS A 110 5.06 5.24 11.86
N GLN A 111 5.27 5.34 10.56
CA GLN A 111 5.76 4.23 9.73
C GLN A 111 7.14 3.71 10.18
N MET A 112 8.00 4.61 10.68
CA MET A 112 9.31 4.27 11.22
C MET A 112 9.28 3.79 12.68
N GLY A 113 8.10 3.71 13.31
CA GLY A 113 7.95 3.25 14.70
C GLY A 113 8.17 4.31 15.78
N TYR A 114 8.34 5.59 15.41
CA TYR A 114 8.38 6.71 16.35
C TYR A 114 6.94 7.11 16.75
N SER A 115 6.28 6.23 17.49
CA SER A 115 5.03 6.54 18.18
C SER A 115 5.34 7.36 19.43
N SER A 116 4.57 8.42 19.67
CA SER A 116 4.73 9.24 20.88
C SER A 116 4.63 8.33 22.11
N ARG A 117 5.69 8.28 22.92
CA ARG A 117 5.57 7.77 24.29
C ARG A 117 4.68 8.78 25.01
N ARG A 118 3.44 8.41 25.33
CA ARG A 118 2.64 9.19 26.27
C ARG A 118 3.38 9.15 27.60
N PRO A 119 3.81 10.28 28.19
CA PRO A 119 4.10 10.26 29.61
C PRO A 119 2.78 9.95 30.31
N HIS A 120 2.74 8.84 31.05
CA HIS A 120 1.67 8.63 32.01
C HIS A 120 1.75 9.78 33.01
N PRO A 121 0.64 10.47 33.34
CA PRO A 121 0.64 11.41 34.44
C PRO A 121 0.93 10.60 35.71
N VAL A 122 2.14 10.70 36.23
CA VAL A 122 2.40 10.32 37.62
C VAL A 122 1.64 11.34 38.45
N LEU A 123 0.50 10.91 38.99
CA LEU A 123 -0.23 11.66 40.01
C LEU A 123 0.71 11.80 41.20
N ALA A 124 1.21 13.02 41.42
CA ALA A 124 1.87 13.38 42.66
C ALA A 124 0.86 13.17 43.79
N SER A 125 1.12 12.18 44.63
CA SER A 125 0.39 11.98 45.88
C SER A 125 1.23 12.62 46.98
N THR A 126 0.65 13.71 47.51
CA THR A 126 0.81 14.35 48.84
C THR A 126 2.20 14.44 49.45
#